data_AF-A0A6I9MZJ8-F1
#
_entry.id   AF-A0A6I9MZJ8-F1
#
_cell.length_a   1.000
_cell.length_b   1.000
_cell.length_c   1.000
_cell.angle_alpha   90.00
_cell.angle_beta   90.00
_cell.angle_gamma   90.00
#
_symmetry.space_group_name_H-M   'P 1'
#
loop_
_entity.id
_entity.type
_entity.pdbx_description
1 polymer ?
#
loop_
_entity_poly.entity_id
_entity_poly.type
_entity_poly.pdbx_seq_one_letter_code
_entity_poly.pdbx_strand_id
1 'polypeptide(L)'
;MPIFTFMGANILRLDDAYSFRVIEQTLTMVIPALIQAHQLSEGGSSPSLVAVVTRIVHVFVDALPHVPEHRRLPVLHQLVQTLSPAPFLWILMLLLFKLHASSSTAVSGKKAALENDVEFWISLCCQFDVSDQLTSLINILNFLLQLPEDKDD
;
A
#
# COMPACT_ATOMS: atom_id res chain seq x y z
N MET A 1 -15.51 17.41 36.19
CA MET A 1 -15.36 16.52 35.01
C MET A 1 -16.09 17.14 33.83
N PRO A 2 -15.54 18.16 33.13
CA PRO A 2 -15.56 18.09 31.64
C PRO A 2 -14.52 18.91 30.85
N ILE A 3 -13.48 19.54 31.45
CA ILE A 3 -12.61 20.48 30.69
C ILE A 3 -11.28 19.84 30.26
N PHE A 4 -10.66 19.00 31.10
CA PHE A 4 -9.35 18.39 30.79
C PHE A 4 -9.42 17.10 29.96
N THR A 5 -10.58 16.44 29.91
CA THR A 5 -10.79 15.26 29.04
C THR A 5 -10.94 15.65 27.56
N PHE A 6 -11.27 16.90 27.24
CA PHE A 6 -11.45 17.37 25.85
C PHE A 6 -10.13 17.86 25.21
N MET A 7 -9.18 18.35 26.00
CA MET A 7 -7.86 18.78 25.49
C MET A 7 -6.98 17.61 25.04
N GLY A 8 -7.07 16.45 25.71
CA GLY A 8 -6.29 15.26 25.33
C GLY A 8 -6.66 14.74 23.94
N ALA A 9 -7.95 14.69 23.62
CA ALA A 9 -8.43 14.27 22.30
C ALA A 9 -8.02 15.24 21.19
N ASN A 10 -8.03 16.55 21.45
CA ASN A 10 -7.60 17.55 20.47
C ASN A 10 -6.09 17.55 20.25
N ILE A 11 -5.27 17.36 21.29
CA ILE A 11 -3.80 17.28 21.14
C ILE A 11 -3.41 16.00 20.39
N LEU A 12 -4.03 14.87 20.69
CA LEU A 12 -3.82 13.61 19.94
C LEU A 12 -4.28 13.74 18.48
N ARG A 13 -5.43 14.38 18.20
CA ARG A 13 -5.89 14.65 16.82
C ARG A 13 -5.00 15.66 16.08
N LEU A 14 -4.39 16.61 16.79
CA LEU A 14 -3.47 17.59 16.20
C LEU A 14 -2.16 16.92 15.78
N ASP A 15 -1.67 16.00 16.61
CA ASP A 15 -0.46 15.22 16.35
C ASP A 15 -0.66 14.27 15.15
N ASP A 16 -1.83 13.65 15.04
CA ASP A 16 -2.22 12.87 13.86
C ASP A 16 -2.27 13.74 12.60
N ALA A 17 -2.96 14.88 12.62
CA ALA A 17 -3.08 15.76 11.47
C ALA A 17 -1.72 16.31 11.00
N TYR A 18 -0.84 16.67 11.93
CA TYR A 18 0.52 17.09 11.61
C TYR A 18 1.36 15.91 11.08
N SER A 19 1.29 14.76 11.73
CA SER A 19 1.98 13.54 11.30
C SER A 19 1.55 13.09 9.91
N PHE A 20 0.26 13.20 9.56
CA PHE A 20 -0.24 12.89 8.23
C PHE A 20 0.33 13.85 7.17
N ARG A 21 0.38 15.15 7.46
CA ARG A 21 1.00 16.13 6.55
C ARG A 21 2.48 15.85 6.32
N VAL A 22 3.21 15.50 7.38
CA VAL A 22 4.63 15.13 7.26
C VAL A 22 4.79 13.87 6.42
N ILE A 23 3.96 12.85 6.62
CA ILE A 23 3.96 11.63 5.78
C ILE A 23 3.67 12.02 4.33
N GLU A 24 2.61 12.77 4.07
CA GLU A 24 2.21 13.21 2.73
C GLU A 24 3.34 13.95 2.02
N GLN A 25 3.92 14.94 2.68
CA GLN A 25 5.02 15.73 2.14
C GLN A 25 6.29 14.89 1.93
N THR A 26 6.55 13.92 2.82
CA THR A 26 7.68 13.01 2.68
C THR A 26 7.49 12.08 1.49
N LEU A 27 6.32 11.46 1.34
CA LEU A 27 6.06 10.53 0.23
C LEU A 27 6.12 11.24 -1.12
N THR A 28 5.48 12.41 -1.23
CA THR A 28 5.47 13.22 -2.46
C THR A 28 6.85 13.69 -2.89
N MET A 29 7.78 13.90 -1.95
CA MET A 29 9.15 14.33 -2.27
C MET A 29 10.12 13.17 -2.45
N VAL A 30 10.05 12.16 -1.58
CA VAL A 30 11.04 11.08 -1.52
C VAL A 30 10.80 10.03 -2.59
N ILE A 31 9.55 9.65 -2.88
CA ILE A 31 9.27 8.60 -3.87
C ILE A 31 9.81 8.96 -5.26
N PRO A 32 9.56 10.18 -5.81
CA PRO A 32 10.12 10.55 -7.11
C PRO A 32 11.65 10.55 -7.12
N ALA A 33 12.27 11.02 -6.03
CA ALA A 33 13.73 11.01 -5.88
C ALA A 33 14.30 9.57 -5.85
N LEU A 34 13.61 8.64 -5.19
CA LEU A 34 13.99 7.22 -5.17
C LEU A 34 13.90 6.60 -6.56
N ILE A 35 12.84 6.91 -7.32
CA ILE A 35 12.69 6.43 -8.70
C ILE A 35 13.84 6.95 -9.56
N GLN A 36 14.17 8.24 -9.47
CA GLN A 36 15.26 8.85 -10.23
C GLN A 36 16.63 8.27 -9.86
N ALA A 37 16.89 8.05 -8.57
CA ALA A 37 18.15 7.46 -8.11
C ALA A 37 18.36 6.04 -8.65
N HIS A 38 17.30 5.21 -8.68
CA HIS A 38 17.38 3.86 -9.24
C HIS A 38 17.57 3.85 -10.76
N GLN A 39 17.02 4.83 -11.49
CA GLN A 39 17.25 4.99 -12.93
C GLN A 39 18.69 5.39 -13.27
N LEU A 40 19.36 6.15 -12.39
CA LEU A 40 20.73 6.63 -12.61
C LEU A 40 21.81 5.61 -12.21
N SER A 41 21.50 4.70 -11.28
CA SER A 41 22.47 3.77 -10.69
C SER A 41 22.74 2.51 -11.54
N GLU A 42 21.83 2.11 -12.44
CA GLU A 42 22.00 0.91 -13.26
C GLU A 42 22.61 1.26 -14.64
N GLY A 43 23.94 1.39 -14.64
CA GLY A 43 24.75 1.74 -15.82
C GLY A 43 24.84 0.65 -16.90
N GLY A 44 23.73 0.35 -17.57
CA GLY A 44 23.73 -0.45 -18.81
C GLY A 44 22.41 -1.11 -19.20
N SER A 45 21.50 -1.29 -18.25
CA SER A 45 20.14 -1.78 -18.50
C SER A 45 19.21 -1.05 -17.54
N SER A 46 18.36 -0.15 -18.05
CA SER A 46 17.39 0.52 -17.18
C SER A 46 16.45 -0.52 -16.56
N PRO A 47 16.37 -0.63 -15.21
CA PRO A 47 15.41 -1.51 -14.58
C PRO A 47 14.02 -1.06 -15.02
N SER A 48 13.15 -2.01 -15.36
CA SER A 48 11.78 -1.64 -15.75
C SER A 48 11.17 -0.84 -14.61
N LEU A 49 10.51 0.27 -14.93
CA LEU A 49 9.92 1.15 -13.93
C LEU A 49 8.99 0.37 -12.98
N VAL A 50 8.31 -0.66 -13.50
CA VAL A 50 7.51 -1.63 -12.74
C VAL A 50 8.33 -2.32 -11.65
N ALA A 51 9.56 -2.76 -11.92
CA ALA A 51 10.42 -3.43 -10.93
C ALA A 51 10.83 -2.47 -9.80
N VAL A 52 11.17 -1.23 -10.13
CA VAL A 52 11.52 -0.19 -9.13
C VAL A 52 10.31 0.10 -8.23
N VAL A 53 9.16 0.36 -8.84
CA VAL A 53 7.91 0.63 -8.09
C VAL A 53 7.52 -0.57 -7.23
N THR A 54 7.65 -1.80 -7.75
CA THR A 54 7.37 -3.02 -6.98
C THR A 54 8.23 -3.10 -5.73
N ARG A 55 9.54 -2.80 -5.82
CA ARG A 55 10.43 -2.80 -4.64
C ARG A 55 10.00 -1.75 -3.62
N ILE A 56 9.67 -0.53 -4.06
CA ILE A 56 9.20 0.54 -3.17
C ILE A 56 7.93 0.09 -2.45
N VAL A 57 6.91 -0.35 -3.19
CA VAL A 57 5.62 -0.78 -2.61
C VAL A 57 5.82 -1.97 -1.66
N HIS A 58 6.70 -2.91 -1.98
CA HIS A 58 7.01 -4.06 -1.12
C HIS A 58 7.53 -3.64 0.26
N VAL A 59 8.41 -2.63 0.34
CA VAL A 59 8.91 -2.10 1.63
C VAL A 59 7.77 -1.55 2.49
N PHE A 60 6.80 -0.85 1.89
CA PHE A 60 5.64 -0.34 2.62
C PHE A 60 4.68 -1.45 3.08
N VAL A 61 4.46 -2.47 2.24
CA VAL A 61 3.61 -3.61 2.58
C VAL A 61 4.24 -4.46 3.69
N ASP A 62 5.55 -4.70 3.67
CA ASP A 62 6.27 -5.42 4.73
C ASP A 62 6.23 -4.66 6.06
N ALA A 63 6.24 -3.33 6.03
CA ALA A 63 6.15 -2.50 7.23
C ALA A 63 4.72 -2.40 7.78
N LEU A 64 3.69 -2.74 7.00
CA LEU A 64 2.28 -2.56 7.34
C LEU A 64 1.83 -3.20 8.68
N PRO A 65 2.31 -4.41 9.07
CA PRO A 65 1.98 -5.00 10.37
C PRO A 65 2.39 -4.16 11.57
N HIS A 66 3.42 -3.33 11.42
CA HIS A 66 3.92 -2.42 12.47
C HIS A 66 3.20 -1.06 12.47
N VAL A 67 2.41 -0.76 11.44
CA VAL A 67 1.66 0.49 11.32
C VAL A 67 0.32 0.36 12.04
N PRO A 68 -0.05 1.30 12.94
CA PRO A 68 -1.37 1.34 13.56
C PRO A 68 -2.50 1.38 12.52
N GLU A 69 -3.61 0.68 12.77
CA GLU A 69 -4.70 0.49 11.79
C GLU A 69 -5.24 1.79 11.17
N HIS A 70 -5.50 2.80 11.99
CA HIS A 70 -6.01 4.11 11.54
C HIS A 70 -5.03 4.88 10.62
N ARG A 71 -3.75 4.50 10.59
CA ARG A 71 -2.71 5.13 9.74
C ARG A 71 -2.44 4.35 8.46
N ARG A 72 -2.92 3.11 8.35
CA ARG A 72 -2.66 2.25 7.18
C ARG A 72 -3.29 2.82 5.92
N LEU A 73 -4.57 3.19 5.98
CA LEU A 73 -5.30 3.71 4.83
C LEU A 73 -4.69 5.00 4.27
N PRO A 74 -4.42 6.06 5.07
CA PRO A 74 -3.82 7.30 4.55
C PRO A 74 -2.44 7.09 3.95
N VAL A 75 -1.61 6.24 4.56
CA VAL A 75 -0.24 5.96 4.08
C VAL A 75 -0.28 5.25 2.71
N LEU A 76 -1.09 4.20 2.59
CA LEU A 76 -1.19 3.45 1.33
C LEU A 76 -1.85 4.25 0.22
N HIS A 77 -2.90 5.00 0.54
CA HIS A 77 -3.54 5.91 -0.41
C HIS A 77 -2.51 6.90 -0.98
N GLN A 78 -1.75 7.55 -0.10
CA GLN A 78 -0.78 8.55 -0.50
C GLN A 78 0.40 7.97 -1.30
N LEU A 79 0.85 6.77 -0.94
CA LEU A 79 1.87 6.03 -1.68
C LEU A 79 1.44 5.82 -3.14
N VAL A 80 0.24 5.29 -3.36
CA VAL A 80 -0.30 5.01 -4.70
C VAL A 80 -0.57 6.31 -5.45
N GLN A 81 -1.11 7.34 -4.77
CA GLN A 81 -1.37 8.65 -5.37
C GLN A 81 -0.07 9.29 -5.89
N THR A 82 1.03 9.12 -5.17
CA THR A 82 2.35 9.63 -5.58
C THR A 82 2.95 8.84 -6.75
N LEU A 83 2.69 7.53 -6.80
CA LEU A 83 3.18 6.64 -7.86
C LEU A 83 2.35 6.71 -9.15
N SER A 84 1.12 7.22 -9.06
CA SER A 84 0.02 7.11 -10.03
C SER A 84 -0.80 5.81 -9.86
N PRO A 85 -2.12 5.93 -9.58
CA PRO A 85 -2.98 4.78 -9.32
C PRO A 85 -3.23 3.88 -10.53
N ALA A 86 -3.52 4.43 -11.71
CA ALA A 86 -3.83 3.67 -12.93
C ALA A 86 -2.81 2.54 -13.24
N PRO A 87 -1.49 2.81 -13.30
CA PRO A 87 -0.50 1.78 -13.63
C PRO A 87 -0.02 0.93 -12.44
N PHE A 88 -0.23 1.32 -11.17
CA PHE A 88 0.46 0.68 -10.04
C PHE A 88 -0.45 0.22 -8.89
N LEU A 89 -1.74 0.56 -8.88
CA LEU A 89 -2.67 0.08 -7.86
C LEU A 89 -2.70 -1.46 -7.78
N TRP A 90 -2.61 -2.15 -8.93
CA TRP A 90 -2.62 -3.61 -9.00
C TRP A 90 -1.43 -4.26 -8.27
N ILE A 91 -0.26 -3.61 -8.29
CA ILE A 91 0.95 -4.09 -7.61
C ILE A 91 0.73 -4.10 -6.11
N LEU A 92 0.17 -3.01 -5.57
CA LEU A 92 -0.17 -2.93 -4.14
C LEU A 92 -1.16 -4.03 -3.76
N MET A 93 -2.23 -4.22 -4.55
CA MET A 93 -3.24 -5.24 -4.28
C MET A 93 -2.65 -6.65 -4.26
N LEU A 94 -1.83 -7.02 -5.25
CA LEU A 94 -1.15 -8.32 -5.29
C LEU A 94 -0.23 -8.53 -4.09
N LEU A 95 0.51 -7.50 -3.68
CA LEU A 95 1.39 -7.57 -2.51
C LEU A 95 0.62 -7.71 -1.21
N LEU A 96 -0.54 -7.04 -1.08
CA LEU A 96 -1.44 -7.23 0.07
C LEU A 96 -2.03 -8.64 0.11
N PHE A 97 -2.42 -9.19 -1.04
CA PHE A 97 -2.86 -10.59 -1.12
C PHE A 97 -1.75 -11.56 -0.75
N LYS A 98 -0.51 -11.33 -1.19
CA LYS A 98 0.67 -12.11 -0.79
C LYS A 98 0.90 -12.04 0.72
N LEU A 99 0.88 -10.84 1.30
CA LEU A 99 1.06 -10.63 2.75
C LEU A 99 0.00 -11.41 3.53
N HIS A 100 -1.25 -11.34 3.10
CA HIS A 100 -2.36 -12.05 3.72
C HIS A 100 -2.21 -13.57 3.59
N ALA A 101 -1.90 -14.09 2.40
CA ALA A 101 -1.68 -15.52 2.18
C ALA A 101 -0.54 -16.07 3.03
N SER A 102 0.55 -15.29 3.21
CA SER A 102 1.67 -15.65 4.07
C SER A 102 1.34 -15.62 5.56
N SER A 103 0.40 -14.76 6.00
CA SER A 103 -0.03 -14.63 7.39
C SER A 103 -1.08 -15.69 7.78
N SER A 104 -1.95 -16.07 6.84
CA SER A 104 -3.08 -17.00 7.05
C SER A 104 -2.65 -18.46 7.33
N THR A 105 -1.38 -18.81 7.14
CA THR A 105 -0.86 -20.13 7.50
C THR A 105 -0.64 -20.32 9.01
N ALA A 106 -0.68 -19.25 9.83
CA ALA A 106 -0.18 -19.29 11.20
C ALA A 106 -1.22 -19.34 12.36
N VAL A 107 -2.52 -18.99 12.21
CA VAL A 107 -3.40 -18.82 13.40
C VAL A 107 -4.87 -19.26 13.23
N SER A 108 -5.41 -19.89 14.28
CA SER A 108 -6.75 -20.50 14.43
C SER A 108 -7.95 -19.53 14.57
N GLY A 109 -7.87 -18.28 14.09
CA GLY A 109 -8.91 -17.24 14.21
C GLY A 109 -9.43 -16.69 12.87
N LYS A 110 -9.38 -17.51 11.82
CA LYS A 110 -9.34 -17.10 10.40
C LYS A 110 -10.43 -16.15 9.90
N LYS A 111 -11.71 -16.36 10.23
CA LYS A 111 -12.81 -15.70 9.50
C LYS A 111 -12.95 -14.19 9.79
N ALA A 112 -12.91 -13.78 11.05
CA ALA A 112 -13.06 -12.38 11.41
C ALA A 112 -11.88 -11.51 10.96
N ALA A 113 -10.65 -12.06 11.01
CA ALA A 113 -9.47 -11.36 10.50
C ALA A 113 -9.50 -11.20 8.97
N LEU A 114 -9.94 -12.24 8.26
CA LEU A 114 -10.19 -12.21 6.81
C LEU A 114 -11.21 -11.13 6.42
N GLU A 115 -12.34 -11.09 7.12
CA GLU A 115 -13.41 -10.12 6.86
C GLU A 115 -12.93 -8.67 7.06
N ASN A 116 -12.17 -8.40 8.12
CA ASN A 116 -11.58 -7.08 8.38
C ASN A 116 -10.55 -6.67 7.31
N ASP A 117 -9.68 -7.60 6.87
CA ASP A 117 -8.70 -7.32 5.82
C ASP A 117 -9.38 -7.00 4.48
N VAL A 118 -10.43 -7.75 4.13
CA VAL A 118 -11.20 -7.53 2.91
C VAL A 118 -11.93 -6.18 2.95
N GLU A 119 -12.56 -5.83 4.07
CA GLU A 119 -13.22 -4.53 4.23
C GLU A 119 -12.20 -3.38 4.12
N PHE A 120 -11.01 -3.53 4.69
CA PHE A 120 -9.92 -2.58 4.55
C PHE A 120 -9.47 -2.41 3.09
N TRP A 121 -9.29 -3.51 2.34
CA TRP A 121 -8.89 -3.45 0.93
C TRP A 121 -9.96 -2.82 0.05
N ILE A 122 -11.24 -3.11 0.31
CA ILE A 122 -12.36 -2.45 -0.36
C ILE A 122 -12.31 -0.94 -0.09
N SER A 123 -12.17 -0.54 1.18
CA SER A 123 -12.05 0.87 1.57
C SER A 123 -10.90 1.58 0.87
N LEU A 124 -9.74 0.91 0.73
CA LEU A 124 -8.58 1.39 0.01
C LEU A 124 -8.85 1.57 -1.49
N CYS A 125 -9.42 0.57 -2.16
CA CYS A 125 -9.77 0.67 -3.57
C CYS A 125 -10.77 1.79 -3.84
N CYS A 126 -11.76 1.96 -2.95
CA CYS A 126 -12.77 3.01 -3.04
C CYS A 126 -12.22 4.44 -2.88
N GLN A 127 -10.95 4.63 -2.47
CA GLN A 127 -10.31 5.95 -2.50
C GLN A 127 -9.92 6.40 -3.91
N PHE A 128 -9.88 5.49 -4.89
CA PHE A 128 -9.46 5.76 -6.25
C PHE A 128 -10.63 5.76 -7.24
N ASP A 129 -10.44 6.38 -8.39
CA ASP A 129 -11.45 6.44 -9.43
C ASP A 129 -11.79 5.05 -10.00
N VAL A 130 -13.03 4.87 -10.46
CA VAL A 130 -13.52 3.61 -11.03
C VAL A 130 -12.67 3.15 -12.22
N SER A 131 -12.15 4.10 -13.01
CA SER A 131 -11.24 3.80 -14.13
C SER A 131 -9.94 3.14 -13.66
N ASP A 132 -9.37 3.61 -12.56
CA ASP A 132 -8.14 3.06 -11.99
C ASP A 132 -8.38 1.68 -11.39
N GLN A 133 -9.53 1.50 -10.72
CA GLN A 133 -9.96 0.22 -10.19
C GLN A 133 -10.12 -0.84 -11.30
N LEU A 134 -10.77 -0.49 -12.40
CA LEU A 134 -10.95 -1.38 -13.55
C LEU A 134 -9.62 -1.71 -14.24
N THR A 135 -8.77 -0.70 -14.43
CA THR A 135 -7.43 -0.88 -15.02
C THR A 135 -6.59 -1.82 -14.14
N SER A 136 -6.65 -1.62 -12.83
CA SER A 136 -5.99 -2.47 -11.84
C SER A 136 -6.47 -3.92 -11.95
N LEU A 137 -7.78 -4.15 -12.02
CA LEU A 137 -8.36 -5.50 -12.16
C LEU A 137 -7.88 -6.19 -13.45
N ILE A 138 -7.86 -5.48 -14.58
CA ILE A 138 -7.35 -6.01 -15.86
C ILE A 138 -5.88 -6.42 -15.72
N ASN A 139 -5.06 -5.58 -15.09
CA ASN A 139 -3.64 -5.88 -14.87
C ASN A 139 -3.43 -7.08 -13.94
N ILE A 140 -4.25 -7.23 -12.89
CA ILE A 140 -4.24 -8.41 -12.03
C ILE A 140 -4.56 -9.67 -12.86
N LEU A 141 -5.63 -9.65 -13.66
CA LEU A 141 -6.01 -10.80 -14.48
C LEU A 141 -4.92 -11.17 -15.49
N ASN A 142 -4.34 -10.18 -16.17
CA ASN A 142 -3.22 -10.39 -17.09
C ASN A 142 -2.00 -10.99 -16.39
N PHE A 143 -1.70 -10.52 -15.18
CA PHE A 143 -0.62 -11.10 -14.37
C PHE A 143 -0.93 -12.55 -13.98
N LEU A 144 -2.15 -12.83 -13.52
CA LEU A 144 -2.57 -14.18 -13.15
C LEU A 144 -2.47 -15.18 -14.32
N LEU A 145 -2.76 -14.74 -15.54
CA LEU A 145 -2.59 -15.55 -16.76
C LEU A 145 -1.12 -15.86 -17.09
N GLN A 146 -0.16 -15.08 -16.57
CA GLN A 146 1.27 -15.32 -16.76
C GLN A 146 1.86 -16.25 -15.70
N LEU A 147 1.14 -16.52 -14.60
CA LEU A 147 1.63 -17.47 -13.61
C LEU A 147 1.58 -18.90 -14.18
N PRO A 148 2.67 -19.68 -14.01
CA PRO A 148 2.65 -21.09 -14.35
C PRO A 148 1.62 -21.84 -13.48
N GLU A 149 0.92 -22.80 -14.09
CA GLU A 149 -0.10 -23.62 -13.41
C GLU A 149 0.50 -24.56 -12.36
N ASP A 150 1.79 -24.89 -12.49
CA ASP A 150 2.54 -25.72 -11.54
C ASP A 150 3.60 -24.91 -10.79
N LYS A 151 3.62 -25.09 -9.46
CA LYS A 151 4.86 -24.94 -8.70
C LYS A 151 5.67 -26.20 -9.02
N ASP A 152 6.60 -26.10 -9.98
CA ASP A 152 7.66 -27.10 -10.05
C ASP A 152 8.34 -27.18 -8.67
N ASP A 153 8.38 -28.39 -8.10
CA ASP A 153 8.93 -28.74 -6.79
C ASP A 153 10.35 -28.21 -6.51
#